data_AF-A0A2N7WLM2-F1
#
_entry.id   AF-A0A2N7WLM2-F1
#
_cell.length_a   1.000
_cell.length_b   1.000
_cell.length_c   1.000
_cell.angle_alpha   90.00
_cell.angle_beta   90.00
_cell.angle_gamma   90.00
#
_symmetry.space_group_name_H-M   'P 1'
#
loop_
_entity.id
_entity.type
_entity.pdbx_description
1 polymer ?
#
loop_
_entity_poly.entity_id
_entity_poly.type
_entity_poly.pdbx_seq_one_letter_code
_entity_poly.pdbx_strand_id
1 'polypeptide(L)' 'MEDNDYLAAFALCVTVDAIRKAQGKMMPEDLPIGSMERMLAEVDVIQDTLRMLGIVPDAMKGLQDGAEE' A
#
# COMPACT_ATOMS: atom_id res chain seq x y z
N MET A 1 -27.05 0.66 3.78
CA MET A 1 -26.18 0.62 2.58
C MET A 1 -24.72 0.79 2.99
N GLU A 2 -24.42 1.67 3.95
CA GLU A 2 -23.08 1.91 4.51
C GLU A 2 -22.38 0.69 5.13
N ASP A 3 -23.11 -0.23 5.76
CA ASP A 3 -22.51 -1.42 6.39
C ASP A 3 -21.80 -2.34 5.40
N ASN A 4 -22.28 -2.40 4.15
CA ASN A 4 -21.70 -3.24 3.10
C ASN A 4 -20.36 -2.66 2.61
N ASP A 5 -20.29 -1.33 2.46
CA ASP A 5 -19.06 -0.65 2.03
C ASP A 5 -17.98 -0.73 3.10
N TYR A 6 -18.37 -0.62 4.38
CA TYR A 6 -17.46 -0.85 5.50
C TYR A 6 -16.91 -2.29 5.52
N LEU A 7 -17.79 -3.29 5.38
CA LEU A 7 -17.37 -4.70 5.35
C LEU A 7 -16.45 -5.00 4.16
N ALA A 8 -16.73 -4.43 2.99
CA ALA A 8 -15.89 -4.57 1.81
C ALA A 8 -14.51 -3.94 2.02
N ALA A 9 -14.45 -2.72 2.58
CA ALA A 9 -13.19 -2.06 2.91
C ALA A 9 -12.38 -2.85 3.94
N PHE A 10 -13.03 -3.37 4.99
CA PHE A 10 -12.38 -4.21 5.99
C PHE A 10 -11.83 -5.51 5.39
N ALA A 11 -12.62 -6.20 4.57
CA ALA A 11 -12.20 -7.42 3.91
C ALA A 11 -10.99 -7.17 2.99
N LEU A 12 -10.96 -6.03 2.30
CA LEU A 12 -9.81 -5.63 1.49
C LEU A 12 -8.56 -5.44 2.35
N CYS A 13 -8.62 -4.67 3.45
CA CYS A 13 -7.48 -4.47 4.35
C CYS A 13 -6.91 -5.81 4.87
N VAL A 14 -7.78 -6.69 5.35
CA VAL A 14 -7.37 -8.03 5.83
C VAL A 14 -6.71 -8.86 4.71
N THR A 15 -7.21 -8.74 3.48
CA THR A 15 -6.66 -9.45 2.32
C THR A 15 -5.27 -8.92 1.94
N VAL A 16 -5.08 -7.60 1.95
CA VAL A 16 -3.78 -6.95 1.72
C VAL A 16 -2.76 -7.46 2.74
N ASP A 17 -3.11 -7.44 4.02
CA ASP A 17 -2.24 -7.91 5.11
C ASP A 17 -1.86 -9.37 4.96
N ALA A 18 -2.83 -10.24 4.65
CA ALA A 18 -2.59 -11.66 4.46
C ALA A 18 -1.61 -11.94 3.32
N ILE A 19 -1.76 -11.24 2.19
CA ILE A 19 -0.87 -11.39 1.03
C ILE A 19 0.53 -10.85 1.33
N ARG A 20 0.64 -9.70 2.00
CA ARG A 20 1.94 -9.15 2.41
C ARG A 20 2.70 -10.10 3.34
N LYS A 21 2.00 -10.68 4.32
CA LYS A 21 2.56 -11.71 5.22
C LYS A 21 3.02 -12.95 4.45
N ALA A 22 2.23 -13.43 3.49
CA ALA A 22 2.62 -14.55 2.63
C ALA A 22 3.86 -14.24 1.76
N GLN A 23 4.06 -12.97 1.39
CA GLN A 23 5.23 -12.50 0.66
C GLN A 23 6.46 -12.22 1.56
N GLY A 24 6.32 -12.33 2.89
CA GLY A 24 7.38 -12.02 3.84
C GLY A 24 7.71 -10.52 3.93
N LYS A 25 6.80 -9.64 3.51
CA LYS A 25 6.97 -8.19 3.62
C LYS A 25 6.71 -7.74 5.07
N MET A 26 7.51 -6.79 5.56
CA MET A 26 7.27 -6.19 6.88
C MET A 26 6.00 -5.34 6.89
N MET A 27 5.30 -5.35 8.02
CA MET A 27 4.19 -4.45 8.26
C MET A 27 4.70 -3.14 8.90
N PRO A 28 4.13 -1.98 8.55
CA PRO A 28 4.51 -0.71 9.17
C PRO A 28 4.42 -0.69 10.71
N GLU A 29 3.47 -1.44 11.26
CA GLU A 29 3.24 -1.57 12.70
C GLU A 29 4.36 -2.32 13.44
N ASP A 30 5.15 -3.12 12.73
CA ASP A 30 6.31 -3.82 13.29
C ASP A 30 7.56 -2.92 13.36
N LEU A 31 7.49 -1.71 12.80
CA LEU A 31 8.63 -0.80 12.63
C LEU A 31 8.55 0.44 13.55
N PRO A 32 9.69 0.98 14.00
CA PRO A 32 9.71 2.15 14.87
C PRO A 32 8.99 3.36 14.25
N ILE A 33 8.18 4.04 15.06
CA ILE A 33 7.46 5.24 14.63
C ILE A 33 8.47 6.32 14.20
N GLY A 34 8.25 6.96 13.06
CA GLY A 34 9.12 8.00 12.52
C GLY A 34 10.41 7.51 11.85
N SER A 35 10.61 6.19 11.76
CA SER A 35 11.73 5.61 11.00
C SER A 35 11.51 5.70 9.49
N MET A 36 12.61 5.76 8.73
CA MET A 36 12.57 5.72 7.27
C MET A 36 12.01 4.39 6.78
N GLU A 37 12.40 3.30 7.45
CA GLU A 37 11.95 1.94 7.17
C GLU A 37 10.44 1.83 7.27
N ARG A 38 9.84 2.42 8.30
CA ARG A 38 8.38 2.47 8.46
C ARG A 38 7.72 3.27 7.34
N MET A 39 8.25 4.45 7.01
CA MET A 39 7.71 5.26 5.91
C MET A 39 7.72 4.49 4.58
N LEU A 40 8.80 3.77 4.28
CA LEU A 40 8.90 2.92 3.10
C LEU A 40 7.88 1.77 3.14
N ALA A 41 7.73 1.12 4.29
CA ALA A 41 6.73 0.06 4.45
C ALA A 41 5.30 0.58 4.26
N GLU A 42 4.99 1.81 4.71
CA GLU A 42 3.68 2.46 4.49
C GLU A 42 3.42 2.71 3.00
N VAL A 43 4.43 3.22 2.27
CA VAL A 43 4.35 3.40 0.81
C VAL A 43 4.11 2.06 0.11
N ASP A 44 4.81 1.00 0.51
CA ASP A 44 4.64 -0.33 -0.07
C ASP A 44 3.22 -0.90 0.18
N VAL A 45 2.64 -0.68 1.37
CA VAL A 45 1.26 -1.10 1.67
C VAL A 45 0.27 -0.37 0.75
N ILE A 46 0.47 0.94 0.54
CA ILE A 46 -0.36 1.73 -0.38
C ILE A 46 -0.26 1.18 -1.80
N GLN A 47 0.95 0.89 -2.29
CA GLN A 47 1.14 0.32 -3.62
C GLN A 47 0.47 -1.06 -3.76
N ASP A 48 0.60 -1.93 -2.76
CA ASP A 48 -0.03 -3.25 -2.77
C ASP A 48 -1.56 -3.14 -2.76
N THR A 49 -2.11 -2.20 -1.98
CA THR A 49 -3.54 -1.91 -1.96
C THR A 49 -4.04 -1.43 -3.32
N LEU A 50 -3.33 -0.48 -3.94
CA LEU A 50 -3.68 0.02 -5.28
C LEU A 50 -3.64 -1.10 -6.32
N ARG A 51 -2.61 -1.94 -6.31
CA ARG A 51 -2.51 -3.10 -7.20
C ARG A 51 -3.69 -4.06 -7.04
N MET A 52 -4.13 -4.33 -5.81
CA MET A 52 -5.30 -5.17 -5.55
C MET A 52 -6.61 -4.56 -6.06
N LEU A 53 -6.71 -3.24 -6.07
CA LEU A 53 -7.82 -2.52 -6.69
C LEU A 53 -7.74 -2.47 -8.23
N GLY A 54 -6.73 -3.10 -8.83
CA GLY A 54 -6.47 -3.05 -10.27
C GLY A 54 -5.93 -1.69 -10.74
N ILE A 55 -5.56 -0.82 -9.81
CA ILE A 55 -4.92 0.46 -10.10
C ILE A 55 -3.42 0.17 -10.16
N VAL A 56 -2.83 0.20 -11.35
CA VAL A 56 -1.38 0.09 -11.48
C VAL A 56 -0.79 1.45 -11.08
N PRO A 57 -0.13 1.60 -9.92
CA PRO A 57 0.54 2.84 -9.62
C PRO A 57 1.68 2.98 -10.63
N ASP A 58 1.56 3.95 -11.52
CA ASP A 58 2.59 4.32 -12.49
C ASP A 58 3.70 5.09 -11.74
N ALA A 59 4.40 4.39 -10.85
CA ALA A 59 5.36 4.96 -9.91
C ALA A 59 6.57 5.61 -10.62
N MET A 60 6.70 5.44 -11.93
CA MET A 60 7.79 5.99 -12.75
C MET A 60 7.41 7.24 -13.55
N LYS A 61 6.12 7.62 -13.64
CA LYS A 61 5.72 8.75 -14.48
C LYS A 61 5.98 10.11 -13.83
N GLY A 62 5.79 10.22 -12.52
CA GLY A 62 5.95 11.49 -11.79
C GLY A 62 7.39 11.95 -11.51
N LEU A 63 8.39 11.08 -11.72
CA LEU A 63 9.82 11.42 -11.55
C LEU A 63 10.54 11.74 -12.87
N GLN A 64 9.97 11.40 -14.02
CA GLN A 64 10.55 11.71 -15.33
C GLN A 64 10.08 13.07 -15.88
N ASP A 65 8.88 13.53 -15.50
CA ASP A 65 8.32 14.82 -15.95
C ASP A 65 9.02 16.06 -15.37
N GLY A 66 10.08 15.90 -14.57
CA GLY A 66 10.86 17.01 -13.99
C GLY A 66 12.27 17.19 -14.57
N ALA A 67 12.64 16.46 -15.63
CA ALA A 67 13.99 16.50 -16.21
C ALA A 67 14.06 17.03 -17.65
N GLU A 68 12.98 17.61 -18.17
CA GLU A 68 12.98 18.38 -19.41
C GLU A 68 12.28 19.72 -19.18
N GLU A 69 13.04 20.70 -18.69
CA GLU A 69 13.16 22.09 -19.22
C GLU A 69 14.09 22.95 -18.34
#